data_AF-K9FHN1-F1
#
_entry.id   AF-K9FHN1-F1
#
_cell.length_a   1.000
_cell.length_b   1.000
_cell.length_c   1.000
_cell.angle_alpha   90.00
_cell.angle_beta   90.00
_cell.angle_gamma   90.00
#
_symmetry.space_group_name_H-M   'P 1'
#
loop_
_entity.id
_entity.type
_entity.pdbx_description
1 polymer ?
#
loop_
_entity_poly.entity_id
_entity_poly.type
_entity_poly.pdbx_seq_one_letter_code
_entity_poly.pdbx_strand_id
1 'polypeptide(L)'
;MAVVAELGINQSGQNDSSAMLSFKVAIGMKQAPPAPRTLEERRAVLGCFLISSGYAISVAVAISRIDAMRWTPHMEESLSILNEAKECPQDELLITIVKIHLVLERVYQLRRDATADKPKGVVLMYLYNAEIIIHELSVGTPAIAHLPDPHRLDGLYTSLRATKGWLDLWLELEGGEYLQLSCLIFFQFTRAVVSLYRLTILEDPAWSRSMVRDTANILEYLNKNEAVLRRCPEYITFDHSREMNILEKGLRLIQGMRMNWEPKLMEMWRPNMPANNAMDSGMIQSDGVVPDVVPLDEIDEAWMMDFLGSL
;
A
#
# COMPACT_ATOMS: atom_id res chain seq x y z
N MET A 1 -27.24 -1.39 11.93
CA MET A 1 -27.77 -0.71 10.73
C MET A 1 -29.25 -0.37 10.88
N ALA A 2 -30.17 -1.35 10.91
CA ALA A 2 -31.60 -1.09 11.04
C ALA A 2 -31.97 -0.21 12.25
N VAL A 3 -31.47 -0.54 13.44
CA VAL A 3 -31.76 0.23 14.67
C VAL A 3 -31.26 1.68 14.61
N VAL A 4 -30.06 1.93 14.07
CA VAL A 4 -29.52 3.30 13.92
C VAL A 4 -30.32 4.12 12.90
N ALA A 5 -30.84 3.47 11.85
CA ALA A 5 -31.70 4.11 10.86
C ALA A 5 -33.13 4.32 11.38
N GLU A 6 -33.71 3.35 12.09
CA GLU A 6 -35.04 3.42 12.70
C GLU A 6 -35.13 4.49 13.79
N LEU A 7 -34.06 4.66 14.59
CA LEU A 7 -33.95 5.72 15.59
C LEU A 7 -33.53 7.07 14.98
N GLY A 8 -33.35 7.15 13.66
CA GLY A 8 -32.92 8.35 12.94
C GLY A 8 -31.56 8.87 13.37
N ILE A 9 -30.72 8.06 14.02
CA ILE A 9 -29.40 8.44 14.56
C ILE A 9 -28.41 8.76 13.42
N ASN A 10 -28.67 8.28 12.21
CA ASN A 10 -27.89 8.62 11.02
C ASN A 10 -28.21 10.01 10.42
N GLN A 11 -29.19 10.75 10.94
CA GLN A 11 -29.64 12.04 10.40
C GLN A 11 -29.39 13.19 11.39
N SER A 12 -29.01 14.36 10.86
CA SER A 12 -28.73 15.59 11.63
C SER A 12 -29.95 16.17 12.33
N GLY A 13 -31.17 15.80 11.92
CA GLY A 13 -32.40 16.07 12.63
C GLY A 13 -33.09 14.76 13.03
N GLN A 14 -33.70 14.72 14.21
CA GLN A 14 -34.76 13.74 14.47
C GLN A 14 -35.84 13.99 13.41
N ASN A 15 -35.96 13.08 12.46
CA ASN A 15 -36.89 13.19 11.35
C ASN A 15 -38.30 12.85 11.87
N ASP A 16 -38.82 13.69 12.78
CA ASP A 16 -40.25 13.79 12.98
C ASP A 16 -40.80 14.24 11.63
N SER A 17 -41.34 13.29 10.87
CA SER A 17 -42.00 13.51 9.58
C SER A 17 -42.65 14.89 9.58
N SER A 18 -42.23 15.77 8.65
CA SER A 18 -42.65 17.17 8.63
C SER A 18 -44.16 17.33 8.79
N ALA A 19 -44.96 16.39 8.28
CA ALA A 19 -46.40 16.32 8.46
C ALA A 19 -46.84 16.08 9.92
N MET A 20 -46.17 15.19 10.64
CA MET A 20 -46.43 14.91 12.06
C MET A 20 -45.98 16.09 12.94
N LEU A 21 -44.88 16.75 12.57
CA LEU A 21 -44.42 17.97 13.23
C LEU A 21 -45.45 19.12 13.07
N SER A 22 -45.92 19.34 11.83
CA SER A 22 -46.99 20.31 11.54
C SER A 22 -48.31 19.98 12.24
N PHE A 23 -48.66 18.70 12.33
CA PHE A 23 -49.86 18.24 13.04
C PHE A 23 -49.76 18.51 14.54
N LYS A 24 -48.64 18.15 15.19
CA LYS A 24 -48.38 18.39 16.63
C LYS A 24 -48.44 19.89 16.98
N VAL A 25 -47.94 20.76 16.10
CA VAL A 25 -48.05 22.21 16.24
C VAL A 25 -49.52 22.66 16.12
N ALA A 26 -50.25 22.14 15.13
CA ALA A 26 -51.66 22.49 14.91
C ALA A 26 -52.58 22.11 16.08
N ILE A 27 -52.26 21.05 16.82
CA ILE A 27 -53.03 20.62 18.00
C ILE A 27 -52.52 21.18 19.34
N GLY A 28 -51.57 22.13 19.31
CA GLY A 28 -51.12 22.86 20.51
C GLY A 28 -50.24 22.04 21.46
N MET A 29 -49.63 20.94 21.00
CA MET A 29 -48.66 20.20 21.81
C MET A 29 -47.36 21.01 21.91
N LYS A 30 -46.95 21.39 23.14
CA LYS A 30 -45.63 21.98 23.38
C LYS A 30 -44.55 21.00 22.92
N GLN A 31 -43.81 21.38 21.89
CA GLN A 31 -42.61 20.65 21.49
C GLN A 31 -41.52 20.93 22.53
N ALA A 32 -41.04 19.88 23.19
CA ALA A 32 -39.73 19.96 23.83
C ALA A 32 -38.69 20.20 22.72
N PRO A 33 -37.72 21.11 22.89
CA PRO A 33 -36.63 21.23 21.93
C PRO A 33 -35.98 19.85 21.74
N PRO A 34 -35.64 19.47 20.50
CA PRO A 34 -35.02 18.17 20.25
C PRO A 34 -33.79 18.07 21.13
N ALA A 35 -33.75 17.02 21.96
CA ALA A 35 -32.65 16.81 22.88
C ALA A 35 -31.33 16.76 22.07
N PRO A 36 -30.27 17.45 22.52
CA PRO A 36 -28.99 17.40 21.82
C PRO A 36 -28.52 15.95 21.77
N ARG A 37 -28.00 15.54 20.61
CA ARG A 37 -27.48 14.19 20.40
C ARG A 37 -26.43 13.85 21.45
N THR A 38 -26.62 12.72 22.10
CA THR A 38 -25.68 12.19 23.08
C THR A 38 -24.39 11.75 22.42
N LEU A 39 -23.29 11.75 23.18
CA LEU A 39 -22.00 11.25 22.69
C LEU A 39 -22.08 9.76 22.32
N GLU A 40 -22.92 8.97 23.02
CA GLU A 40 -23.19 7.57 22.70
C GLU A 40 -23.88 7.37 21.34
N GLU A 41 -24.86 8.21 20.99
CA GLU A 41 -25.47 8.17 19.65
C GLU A 41 -24.46 8.49 18.55
N ARG A 42 -23.53 9.42 18.83
CA ARG A 42 -22.44 9.80 17.91
C ARG A 42 -21.41 8.67 17.76
N ARG A 43 -21.08 7.96 18.84
CA ARG A 43 -20.26 6.74 18.79
C ARG A 43 -20.94 5.64 17.98
N ALA A 44 -22.24 5.42 18.21
CA ALA A 44 -23.03 4.38 17.56
C ALA A 44 -23.16 4.58 16.04
N VAL A 45 -23.36 5.82 15.57
CA VAL A 45 -23.43 6.10 14.12
C VAL A 45 -22.08 5.85 13.42
N LEU A 46 -20.97 6.25 14.04
CA LEU A 46 -19.62 6.03 13.52
C LEU A 46 -19.24 4.55 13.52
N GLY A 47 -19.57 3.82 14.60
CA GLY A 47 -19.36 2.38 14.68
C GLY A 47 -20.18 1.61 13.64
N CYS A 48 -21.44 2.00 13.42
CA CYS A 48 -22.27 1.40 12.35
C CYS A 48 -21.73 1.71 10.96
N PHE A 49 -21.22 2.92 10.73
CA PHE A 49 -20.57 3.28 9.47
C PHE A 49 -19.42 2.30 9.18
N LEU A 50 -18.45 2.20 10.09
CA LEU A 50 -17.28 1.32 9.97
C LEU A 50 -17.63 -0.13 9.63
N ILE A 51 -18.62 -0.70 10.32
CA ILE A 51 -19.05 -2.08 10.08
C ILE A 51 -19.66 -2.20 8.69
N SER A 52 -20.51 -1.28 8.28
CA SER A 52 -21.18 -1.35 6.97
C SER A 52 -20.24 -1.12 5.80
N SER A 53 -19.35 -0.14 5.89
CA SER A 53 -18.39 0.20 4.84
C SER A 53 -17.27 -0.85 4.78
N GLY A 54 -16.78 -1.36 5.91
CA GLY A 54 -15.78 -2.42 5.95
C GLY A 54 -16.26 -3.77 5.39
N TYR A 55 -17.52 -4.14 5.68
CA TYR A 55 -18.13 -5.31 5.03
C TYR A 55 -18.35 -5.08 3.53
N ALA A 56 -18.77 -3.89 3.11
CA ALA A 56 -18.95 -3.61 1.69
C ALA A 56 -17.65 -3.66 0.90
N ILE A 57 -16.54 -3.11 1.43
CA ILE A 57 -15.22 -3.15 0.80
C ILE A 57 -14.69 -4.59 0.67
N SER A 58 -14.90 -5.44 1.68
CA SER A 58 -14.44 -6.84 1.67
C SER A 58 -15.33 -7.77 0.82
N VAL A 59 -16.65 -7.52 0.77
CA VAL A 59 -17.63 -8.38 0.08
C VAL A 59 -17.95 -7.91 -1.35
N ALA A 60 -17.48 -6.74 -1.78
CA ALA A 60 -17.60 -6.26 -3.17
C ALA A 60 -16.98 -7.22 -4.21
N VAL A 61 -16.18 -8.20 -3.78
CA VAL A 61 -15.63 -9.28 -4.63
C VAL A 61 -16.65 -10.43 -4.87
N ALA A 62 -17.70 -10.57 -4.05
CA ALA A 62 -18.54 -11.78 -4.06
C ALA A 62 -20.04 -11.56 -4.32
N ILE A 63 -20.69 -10.48 -3.85
CA ILE A 63 -22.16 -10.32 -4.00
C ILE A 63 -22.56 -8.83 -4.10
N SER A 64 -23.31 -8.47 -5.13
CA SER A 64 -23.68 -7.10 -5.52
C SER A 64 -24.87 -6.48 -4.76
N ARG A 65 -25.05 -6.76 -3.46
CA ARG A 65 -26.31 -6.39 -2.75
C ARG A 65 -26.18 -5.91 -1.30
N ILE A 66 -25.33 -4.92 -1.03
CA ILE A 66 -25.41 -4.20 0.26
C ILE A 66 -25.32 -2.69 -0.01
N ASP A 67 -26.38 -1.96 0.35
CA ASP A 67 -26.36 -0.50 0.43
C ASP A 67 -25.55 -0.08 1.68
N ALA A 68 -24.23 0.01 1.51
CA ALA A 68 -23.34 0.53 2.56
C ALA A 68 -23.77 1.94 2.97
N MET A 69 -23.66 2.27 4.26
CA MET A 69 -23.86 3.66 4.67
C MET A 69 -22.76 4.52 4.07
N ARG A 70 -23.17 5.55 3.33
CA ARG A 70 -22.25 6.57 2.82
C ARG A 70 -21.88 7.51 3.94
N TRP A 71 -20.65 8.00 3.93
CA TRP A 71 -20.23 9.08 4.81
C TRP A 71 -21.17 10.30 4.62
N THR A 72 -21.59 10.93 5.72
CA THR A 72 -22.53 12.06 5.69
C THR A 72 -21.99 13.26 6.48
N PRO A 73 -22.47 14.49 6.21
CA PRO A 73 -22.11 15.66 7.01
C PRO A 73 -22.42 15.50 8.50
N HIS A 74 -23.47 14.76 8.86
CA HIS A 74 -23.80 14.47 10.26
C HIS A 74 -22.74 13.60 10.95
N MET A 75 -22.16 12.64 10.22
CA MET A 75 -21.06 11.83 10.75
C MET A 75 -19.78 12.67 10.89
N GLU A 76 -19.52 13.60 9.98
CA GLU A 76 -18.41 14.56 10.08
C GLU A 76 -18.55 15.46 11.32
N GLU A 77 -19.74 16.02 11.54
CA GLU A 77 -20.05 16.81 12.73
C GLU A 77 -19.89 15.96 14.01
N SER A 78 -20.38 14.72 13.98
CA SER A 78 -20.25 13.79 15.11
C SER A 78 -18.80 13.43 15.42
N LEU A 79 -17.96 13.28 14.40
CA LEU A 79 -16.52 13.05 14.54
C LEU A 79 -15.83 14.28 15.17
N SER A 80 -16.16 15.49 14.73
CA SER A 80 -15.60 16.74 15.27
C SER A 80 -15.95 16.90 16.75
N ILE A 81 -17.23 16.70 17.09
CA ILE A 81 -17.72 16.85 18.47
C ILE A 81 -17.09 15.80 19.39
N LEU A 82 -16.92 14.56 18.95
CA LEU A 82 -16.21 13.53 19.73
C LEU A 82 -14.73 13.87 19.92
N ASN A 83 -14.09 14.43 18.89
CA ASN A 83 -12.68 14.84 18.94
C ASN A 83 -12.44 16.01 19.90
N GLU A 84 -13.43 16.88 20.08
CA GLU A 84 -13.40 17.99 21.04
C GLU A 84 -13.77 17.54 22.46
N ALA A 85 -14.80 16.70 22.60
CA ALA A 85 -15.30 16.27 23.90
C ALA A 85 -14.33 15.36 24.65
N LYS A 86 -13.64 14.44 23.94
CA LYS A 86 -12.66 13.48 24.48
C LYS A 86 -13.06 12.85 25.82
N GLU A 87 -14.32 12.41 25.92
CA GLU A 87 -14.89 11.92 27.19
C GLU A 87 -14.23 10.61 27.65
N CYS A 88 -13.83 9.75 26.70
CA CYS A 88 -13.10 8.51 27.01
C CYS A 88 -11.93 8.24 26.05
N PRO A 89 -10.88 7.51 26.49
CA PRO A 89 -9.74 7.17 25.62
C PRO A 89 -10.12 6.41 24.35
N GLN A 90 -11.23 5.68 24.37
CA GLN A 90 -11.74 4.92 23.23
C GLN A 90 -12.26 5.83 22.10
N ASP A 91 -12.60 7.09 22.40
CA ASP A 91 -13.00 8.06 21.37
C ASP A 91 -11.83 8.36 20.43
N GLU A 92 -10.62 8.54 20.96
CA GLU A 92 -9.43 8.79 20.12
C GLU A 92 -9.14 7.60 19.20
N LEU A 93 -9.32 6.37 19.70
CA LEU A 93 -9.19 5.16 18.91
C LEU A 93 -10.27 5.08 17.82
N LEU A 94 -11.55 5.29 18.18
CA LEU A 94 -12.66 5.28 17.23
C LEU A 94 -12.47 6.33 16.14
N ILE A 95 -12.11 7.57 16.50
CA ILE A 95 -11.84 8.67 15.56
C ILE A 95 -10.70 8.28 14.61
N THR A 96 -9.61 7.71 15.14
CA THR A 96 -8.48 7.28 14.34
C THR A 96 -8.88 6.18 13.36
N ILE A 97 -9.63 5.17 13.81
CA ILE A 97 -10.13 4.09 12.96
C ILE A 97 -11.07 4.63 11.87
N VAL A 98 -11.99 5.56 12.20
CA VAL A 98 -12.88 6.19 11.20
C VAL A 98 -12.09 6.96 10.15
N LYS A 99 -11.09 7.76 10.57
CA LYS A 99 -10.23 8.50 9.63
C LYS A 99 -9.46 7.56 8.71
N ILE A 100 -8.87 6.49 9.25
CA ILE A 100 -8.20 5.46 8.45
C ILE A 100 -9.18 4.82 7.47
N HIS A 101 -10.39 4.48 7.93
CA HIS A 101 -11.41 3.87 7.10
C HIS A 101 -11.86 4.77 5.94
N LEU A 102 -12.02 6.07 6.18
CA LEU A 102 -12.35 7.05 5.13
C LEU A 102 -11.25 7.17 4.08
N VAL A 103 -9.98 7.10 4.51
CA VAL A 103 -8.86 7.00 3.57
C VAL A 103 -8.97 5.71 2.78
N LEU A 104 -9.13 4.55 3.42
CA LEU A 104 -9.27 3.26 2.75
C LEU A 104 -10.44 3.21 1.76
N GLU A 105 -11.57 3.83 2.08
CA GLU A 105 -12.72 3.91 1.18
C GLU A 105 -12.41 4.77 -0.06
N ARG A 106 -11.78 5.94 0.12
CA ARG A 106 -11.31 6.77 -1.00
C ARG A 106 -10.29 6.03 -1.85
N VAL A 107 -9.40 5.26 -1.24
CA VAL A 107 -8.40 4.42 -1.90
C VAL A 107 -9.05 3.37 -2.77
N TYR A 108 -10.03 2.64 -2.21
CA TYR A 108 -10.78 1.62 -2.93
C TYR A 108 -11.52 2.22 -4.14
N GLN A 109 -12.18 3.36 -3.94
CA GLN A 109 -12.88 4.07 -5.01
C GLN A 109 -11.91 4.53 -6.11
N LEU A 110 -10.76 5.11 -5.75
CA LEU A 110 -9.73 5.52 -6.72
C LEU A 110 -9.18 4.34 -7.52
N ARG A 111 -8.93 3.19 -6.88
CA ARG A 111 -8.45 1.98 -7.56
C ARG A 111 -9.51 1.40 -8.50
N ARG A 112 -10.79 1.41 -8.10
CA ARG A 112 -11.90 0.92 -8.92
C ARG A 112 -12.19 1.85 -10.11
N ASP A 113 -12.15 3.16 -9.87
CA ASP A 113 -12.47 4.20 -10.84
C ASP A 113 -11.22 4.71 -11.58
N ALA A 114 -10.14 3.93 -11.55
CA ALA A 114 -8.90 4.16 -12.31
C ALA A 114 -9.15 3.99 -13.81
N THR A 115 -9.88 4.95 -14.38
CA THR A 115 -9.75 5.38 -15.76
C THR A 115 -8.75 6.54 -15.78
N ALA A 116 -7.92 6.58 -16.81
CA ALA A 116 -6.68 7.35 -17.04
C ALA A 116 -6.69 8.88 -16.74
N ASP A 117 -7.08 9.28 -15.53
CA ASP A 117 -7.02 10.66 -15.06
C ASP A 117 -5.76 10.84 -14.19
N LYS A 118 -4.76 11.53 -14.76
CA LYS A 118 -3.38 11.67 -14.27
C LYS A 118 -3.22 12.16 -12.81
N PRO A 119 -4.03 13.07 -12.23
CA PRO A 119 -3.91 13.44 -10.81
C PRO A 119 -4.18 12.28 -9.84
N LYS A 120 -4.80 11.18 -10.29
CA LYS A 120 -4.96 9.94 -9.50
C LYS A 120 -3.67 9.13 -9.40
N GLY A 121 -2.73 9.30 -10.35
CA GLY A 121 -1.49 8.52 -10.43
C GLY A 121 -0.59 8.70 -9.22
N VAL A 122 -0.30 9.94 -8.83
CA VAL A 122 0.55 10.23 -7.66
C VAL A 122 -0.06 9.72 -6.36
N VAL A 123 -1.37 9.89 -6.16
CA VAL A 123 -2.06 9.32 -5.00
C VAL A 123 -1.93 7.80 -5.00
N LEU A 124 -2.13 7.15 -6.15
CA LEU A 124 -1.99 5.70 -6.29
C LEU A 124 -0.57 5.20 -6.01
N MET A 125 0.47 5.99 -6.33
CA MET A 125 1.84 5.70 -5.93
C MET A 125 2.01 5.67 -4.41
N TYR A 126 1.46 6.65 -3.67
CA TYR A 126 1.49 6.63 -2.20
C TYR A 126 0.78 5.39 -1.62
N LEU A 127 -0.26 4.91 -2.29
CA LEU A 127 -1.03 3.73 -1.88
C LEU A 127 -0.26 2.44 -2.10
N TYR A 128 0.32 2.26 -3.28
CA TYR A 128 1.21 1.13 -3.51
C TYR A 128 2.40 1.16 -2.55
N ASN A 129 2.99 2.33 -2.26
CA ASN A 129 4.06 2.42 -1.28
C ASN A 129 3.60 2.02 0.14
N ALA A 130 2.38 2.35 0.55
CA ALA A 130 1.84 1.89 1.83
C ALA A 130 1.64 0.36 1.85
N GLU A 131 1.12 -0.23 0.77
CA GLU A 131 0.98 -1.68 0.63
C GLU A 131 2.35 -2.40 0.70
N ILE A 132 3.39 -1.84 0.06
CA ILE A 132 4.77 -2.35 0.13
C ILE A 132 5.28 -2.35 1.58
N ILE A 133 5.12 -1.23 2.31
CA ILE A 133 5.58 -1.09 3.69
C ILE A 133 4.84 -2.06 4.63
N ILE A 134 3.52 -2.18 4.49
CA ILE A 134 2.71 -3.07 5.33
C ILE A 134 3.15 -4.52 5.19
N HIS A 135 3.49 -4.95 3.98
CA HIS A 135 3.87 -6.34 3.69
C HIS A 135 5.38 -6.58 3.67
N GLU A 136 6.19 -5.59 4.07
CA GLU A 136 7.65 -5.73 4.17
C GLU A 136 8.04 -6.82 5.20
N LEU A 137 7.26 -6.95 6.27
CA LEU A 137 7.45 -7.98 7.29
C LEU A 137 7.30 -9.40 6.72
N SER A 138 6.46 -9.60 5.71
CA SER A 138 6.29 -10.90 5.06
C SER A 138 7.55 -11.35 4.31
N VAL A 139 8.35 -10.38 3.82
CA VAL A 139 9.64 -10.62 3.14
C VAL A 139 10.75 -10.89 4.16
N GLY A 140 10.70 -10.24 5.34
CA GLY A 140 11.69 -10.42 6.40
C GLY A 140 11.50 -11.68 7.26
N THR A 141 10.29 -12.25 7.29
CA THR A 141 9.97 -13.42 8.11
C THR A 141 10.43 -14.72 7.42
N PRO A 142 11.34 -15.50 8.02
CA PRO A 142 11.85 -16.72 7.39
C PRO A 142 10.74 -17.77 7.21
N ALA A 143 10.83 -18.52 6.13
CA ALA A 143 9.92 -19.62 5.87
C ALA A 143 10.13 -20.74 6.90
N ILE A 144 9.04 -21.19 7.52
CA ILE A 144 9.09 -22.39 8.37
C ILE A 144 9.03 -23.61 7.45
N ALA A 145 10.12 -24.37 7.39
CA ALA A 145 10.15 -25.61 6.63
C ALA A 145 8.99 -26.53 7.07
N HIS A 146 8.24 -27.04 6.10
CA HIS A 146 7.10 -27.97 6.24
C HIS A 146 5.74 -27.38 6.66
N LEU A 147 5.62 -26.07 6.87
CA LEU A 147 4.31 -25.44 7.06
C LEU A 147 4.17 -24.19 6.18
N PRO A 148 3.45 -24.27 5.05
CA PRO A 148 3.13 -23.09 4.27
C PRO A 148 2.31 -22.14 5.15
N ASP A 149 2.76 -20.90 5.32
CA ASP A 149 1.99 -19.83 5.94
C ASP A 149 1.22 -19.08 4.84
N PRO A 150 -0.10 -19.29 4.70
CA PRO A 150 -0.90 -18.66 3.65
C PRO A 150 -0.94 -17.14 3.81
N HIS A 151 -0.88 -16.62 5.04
CA HIS A 151 -0.89 -15.17 5.27
C HIS A 151 0.42 -14.53 4.85
N ARG A 152 1.55 -15.20 5.10
CA ARG A 152 2.85 -14.72 4.60
C ARG A 152 2.89 -14.75 3.08
N LEU A 153 2.41 -15.81 2.44
CA LEU A 153 2.33 -15.90 0.98
C LEU A 153 1.45 -14.79 0.38
N ASP A 154 0.25 -14.56 0.94
CA ASP A 154 -0.63 -13.47 0.51
C ASP A 154 0.06 -12.11 0.63
N GLY A 155 0.85 -11.91 1.69
CA GLY A 155 1.67 -10.72 1.84
C GLY A 155 2.75 -10.56 0.77
N LEU A 156 3.44 -11.64 0.41
CA LEU A 156 4.44 -11.63 -0.67
C LEU A 156 3.81 -11.29 -2.03
N TYR A 157 2.67 -11.90 -2.37
CA TYR A 157 1.95 -11.59 -3.61
C TYR A 157 1.41 -10.17 -3.64
N THR A 158 0.90 -9.67 -2.51
CA THR A 158 0.41 -8.30 -2.38
C THR A 158 1.56 -7.30 -2.54
N SER A 159 2.70 -7.57 -1.91
CA SER A 159 3.92 -6.76 -2.05
C SER A 159 4.41 -6.72 -3.50
N LEU A 160 4.45 -7.87 -4.20
CA LEU A 160 4.83 -7.94 -5.61
C LEU A 160 3.88 -7.13 -6.50
N ARG A 161 2.56 -7.29 -6.32
CA ARG A 161 1.56 -6.55 -7.09
C ARG A 161 1.68 -5.05 -6.87
N ALA A 162 1.82 -4.63 -5.61
CA ALA A 162 1.97 -3.23 -5.26
C ALA A 162 3.25 -2.63 -5.84
N THR A 163 4.37 -3.34 -5.72
CA THR A 163 5.66 -2.94 -6.29
C THR A 163 5.59 -2.79 -7.81
N LYS A 164 4.99 -3.76 -8.51
CA LYS A 164 4.78 -3.67 -9.95
C LYS A 164 3.91 -2.46 -10.32
N GLY A 165 2.76 -2.30 -9.66
CA GLY A 165 1.85 -1.18 -9.93
C GLY A 165 2.48 0.18 -9.70
N TRP A 166 3.33 0.31 -8.67
CA TRP A 166 4.10 1.53 -8.41
C TRP A 166 5.09 1.82 -9.54
N LEU A 167 5.87 0.81 -9.96
CA LEU A 167 6.89 0.95 -11.00
C LEU A 167 6.30 1.21 -12.39
N ASP A 168 5.14 0.63 -12.69
CA ASP A 168 4.41 0.90 -13.94
C ASP A 168 3.98 2.37 -14.01
N LEU A 169 3.33 2.89 -12.95
CA LEU A 169 2.95 4.30 -12.87
C LEU A 169 4.15 5.24 -13.01
N TRP A 170 5.27 4.88 -12.39
CA TRP A 170 6.50 5.67 -12.48
C TRP A 170 7.05 5.77 -13.91
N LEU A 171 6.93 4.69 -14.69
CA LEU A 171 7.35 4.67 -16.10
C LEU A 171 6.35 5.36 -17.04
N GLU A 172 5.10 5.54 -16.61
CA GLU A 172 4.06 6.26 -17.37
C GLU A 172 4.17 7.78 -17.26
N LEU A 173 4.99 8.30 -16.33
CA LEU A 173 5.19 9.74 -16.14
C LEU A 173 5.85 10.40 -17.37
N GLU A 174 5.27 11.51 -17.81
CA GLU A 174 5.80 12.37 -18.87
C GLU A 174 6.81 13.38 -18.31
N GLY A 175 7.79 13.81 -19.13
CA GLY A 175 8.93 14.62 -18.71
C GLY A 175 8.59 15.79 -17.76
N GLY A 176 7.62 16.63 -18.10
CA GLY A 176 7.23 17.79 -17.28
C GLY A 176 6.59 17.44 -15.93
N GLU A 177 6.12 16.21 -15.73
CA GLU A 177 5.48 15.76 -14.49
C GLU A 177 6.49 15.50 -13.39
N TYR A 178 7.72 15.08 -13.75
CA TYR A 178 8.80 14.84 -12.78
C TYR A 178 9.15 16.07 -11.94
N LEU A 179 8.99 17.28 -12.50
CA LEU A 179 9.24 18.54 -11.79
C LEU A 179 8.20 18.87 -10.71
N GLN A 180 7.01 18.27 -10.81
CA GLN A 180 5.90 18.52 -9.88
C GLN A 180 5.89 17.51 -8.72
N LEU A 181 6.75 16.49 -8.77
CA LEU A 181 6.79 15.45 -7.75
C LEU A 181 7.53 15.92 -6.49
N SER A 182 6.99 15.55 -5.34
CA SER A 182 7.70 15.66 -4.07
C SER A 182 8.96 14.80 -4.09
N CYS A 183 10.03 15.25 -3.42
CA CYS A 183 11.24 14.45 -3.18
C CYS A 183 10.92 13.07 -2.55
N LEU A 184 9.81 12.95 -1.83
CA LEU A 184 9.34 11.71 -1.23
C LEU A 184 9.05 10.61 -2.25
N ILE A 185 8.60 10.95 -3.46
CA ILE A 185 8.32 9.96 -4.51
C ILE A 185 9.61 9.29 -4.99
N PHE A 186 10.73 10.01 -5.00
CA PHE A 186 12.04 9.42 -5.35
C PHE A 186 12.53 8.43 -4.27
N PHE A 187 12.23 8.67 -2.99
CA PHE A 187 12.49 7.67 -1.96
C PHE A 187 11.58 6.44 -2.09
N GLN A 188 10.33 6.62 -2.54
CA GLN A 188 9.45 5.49 -2.86
C GLN A 188 9.96 4.69 -4.05
N PHE A 189 10.56 5.34 -5.05
CA PHE A 189 11.23 4.66 -6.17
C PHE A 189 12.28 3.69 -5.67
N THR A 190 13.23 4.18 -4.87
CA THR A 190 14.30 3.34 -4.31
C THR A 190 13.71 2.18 -3.51
N ARG A 191 12.70 2.45 -2.67
CA ARG A 191 12.00 1.39 -1.92
C ARG A 191 11.36 0.36 -2.84
N ALA A 192 10.59 0.76 -3.84
CA ALA A 192 9.94 -0.16 -4.77
C ALA A 192 10.96 -1.04 -5.50
N VAL A 193 12.08 -0.46 -5.95
CA VAL A 193 13.15 -1.19 -6.62
C VAL A 193 13.83 -2.21 -5.66
N VAL A 194 14.14 -1.79 -4.42
CA VAL A 194 14.72 -2.69 -3.41
C VAL A 194 13.73 -3.80 -3.02
N SER A 195 12.45 -3.49 -2.83
CA SER A 195 11.41 -4.48 -2.55
C SER A 195 11.29 -5.49 -3.69
N LEU A 196 11.33 -5.05 -4.96
CA LEU A 196 11.33 -5.97 -6.10
C LEU A 196 12.57 -6.86 -6.11
N TYR A 197 13.74 -6.30 -5.81
CA TYR A 197 14.99 -7.07 -5.73
C TYR A 197 14.88 -8.16 -4.66
N ARG A 198 14.44 -7.80 -3.45
CA ARG A 198 14.23 -8.74 -2.34
C ARG A 198 13.26 -9.86 -2.72
N LEU A 199 12.14 -9.52 -3.35
CA LEU A 199 11.16 -10.52 -3.83
C LEU A 199 11.74 -11.43 -4.93
N THR A 200 12.66 -10.91 -5.75
CA THR A 200 13.30 -11.66 -6.84
C THR A 200 14.29 -12.70 -6.31
N ILE A 201 15.02 -12.37 -5.25
CA ILE A 201 16.06 -13.23 -4.67
C ILE A 201 15.54 -14.11 -3.52
N LEU A 202 14.31 -13.87 -3.04
CA LEU A 202 13.73 -14.54 -1.87
C LEU A 202 13.82 -16.07 -1.98
N GLU A 203 14.43 -16.70 -0.97
CA GLU A 203 14.52 -18.14 -0.81
C GLU A 203 13.29 -18.63 -0.04
N ASP A 204 12.35 -19.28 -0.73
CA ASP A 204 11.16 -19.81 -0.07
C ASP A 204 10.56 -20.99 -0.86
N PRO A 205 10.30 -22.16 -0.23
CA PRO A 205 9.77 -23.32 -0.92
C PRO A 205 8.43 -23.10 -1.63
N ALA A 206 7.61 -22.16 -1.16
CA ALA A 206 6.30 -21.85 -1.70
C ALA A 206 6.29 -20.59 -2.59
N TRP A 207 7.45 -19.96 -2.81
CA TRP A 207 7.60 -18.77 -3.66
C TRP A 207 8.35 -19.11 -4.95
N SER A 208 7.79 -18.71 -6.09
CA SER A 208 8.40 -18.96 -7.39
C SER A 208 9.16 -17.72 -7.89
N ARG A 209 10.49 -17.77 -7.85
CA ARG A 209 11.36 -16.71 -8.40
C ARG A 209 11.16 -16.49 -9.91
N SER A 210 10.88 -17.56 -10.66
CA SER A 210 10.58 -17.45 -12.10
C SER A 210 9.29 -16.66 -12.32
N MET A 211 8.26 -16.92 -11.52
CA MET A 211 7.01 -16.16 -11.59
C MET A 211 7.23 -14.68 -11.28
N VAL A 212 8.10 -14.34 -10.33
CA VAL A 212 8.43 -12.94 -10.02
C VAL A 212 9.04 -12.27 -11.25
N ARG A 213 10.03 -12.91 -11.86
CA ARG A 213 10.68 -12.40 -13.07
C ARG A 213 9.70 -12.23 -14.23
N ASP A 214 8.81 -13.19 -14.45
CA ASP A 214 7.84 -13.14 -15.55
C ASP A 214 6.76 -12.07 -15.31
N THR A 215 6.47 -11.77 -14.04
CA THR A 215 5.50 -10.74 -13.65
C THR A 215 6.09 -9.33 -13.64
N ALA A 216 7.31 -9.19 -13.12
CA ALA A 216 8.00 -7.92 -12.93
C ALA A 216 9.53 -8.13 -12.93
N ASN A 217 10.15 -8.05 -14.11
CA ASN A 217 11.59 -8.21 -14.24
C ASN A 217 12.33 -6.94 -13.81
N ILE A 218 13.05 -7.01 -12.69
CA ILE A 218 13.79 -5.86 -12.15
C ILE A 218 14.80 -5.27 -13.13
N LEU A 219 15.52 -6.09 -13.90
CA LEU A 219 16.52 -5.59 -14.86
C LEU A 219 15.85 -4.83 -16.00
N GLU A 220 14.64 -5.25 -16.40
CA GLU A 220 13.85 -4.55 -17.41
C GLU A 220 13.39 -3.18 -16.88
N TYR A 221 12.92 -3.11 -15.64
CA TYR A 221 12.56 -1.83 -15.02
C TYR A 221 13.77 -0.89 -14.89
N LEU A 222 14.92 -1.38 -14.44
CA LEU A 222 16.15 -0.56 -14.37
C LEU A 222 16.54 -0.02 -15.76
N ASN A 223 16.49 -0.85 -16.80
CA ASN A 223 16.78 -0.45 -18.18
C ASN A 223 15.82 0.61 -18.71
N LYS A 224 14.51 0.42 -18.53
CA LYS A 224 13.49 1.38 -18.95
C LYS A 224 13.67 2.73 -18.25
N ASN A 225 13.94 2.70 -16.95
CA ASN A 225 14.18 3.91 -16.17
C ASN A 225 15.43 4.67 -16.61
N GLU A 226 16.52 3.94 -16.89
CA GLU A 226 17.74 4.55 -17.41
C GLU A 226 17.49 5.26 -18.74
N ALA A 227 16.69 4.65 -19.62
CA ALA A 227 16.29 5.24 -20.90
C ALA A 227 15.36 6.45 -20.74
N VAL A 228 14.53 6.50 -19.69
CA VAL A 228 13.70 7.67 -19.37
C VAL A 228 14.58 8.83 -18.88
N LEU A 229 15.44 8.59 -17.89
CA LEU A 229 16.32 9.63 -17.33
C LEU A 229 17.25 10.25 -18.38
N ARG A 230 17.79 9.43 -19.30
CA ARG A 230 18.63 9.94 -20.41
C ARG A 230 17.89 10.87 -21.37
N ARG A 231 16.58 10.69 -21.52
CA ARG A 231 15.73 11.49 -22.40
C ARG A 231 15.16 12.74 -21.73
N CYS A 232 15.17 12.82 -20.39
CA CYS A 232 14.67 13.99 -19.65
C CYS A 232 15.22 15.35 -20.13
N PRO A 233 16.51 15.51 -20.48
CA PRO A 233 17.04 16.78 -21.00
C PRO A 233 16.40 17.26 -22.31
N GLU A 234 15.72 16.39 -23.06
CA GLU A 234 15.03 16.74 -24.30
C GLU A 234 13.71 17.48 -24.04
N TYR A 235 13.09 17.27 -22.88
CA TYR A 235 11.76 17.79 -22.54
C TYR A 235 11.78 18.88 -21.46
N ILE A 236 12.89 19.01 -20.74
CA ILE A 236 13.03 19.93 -19.60
C ILE A 236 14.31 20.74 -19.76
N THR A 237 14.17 22.06 -19.84
CA THR A 237 15.31 22.98 -19.77
C THR A 237 15.74 23.12 -18.31
N PHE A 238 16.71 22.32 -17.90
CA PHE A 238 17.28 22.39 -16.55
C PHE A 238 18.14 23.64 -16.38
N ASP A 239 18.08 24.28 -15.21
CA ASP A 239 19.15 25.17 -14.80
C ASP A 239 20.42 24.33 -14.62
N HIS A 240 21.51 24.71 -15.30
CA HIS A 240 22.70 23.88 -15.54
C HIS A 240 23.41 23.46 -14.24
N SER A 241 23.05 24.02 -13.08
CA SER A 241 23.77 23.80 -11.83
C SER A 241 23.15 22.80 -10.85
N ARG A 242 21.80 22.72 -10.71
CA ARG A 242 21.18 21.97 -9.59
C ARG A 242 20.33 20.79 -10.02
N GLU A 243 19.56 20.93 -11.09
CA GLU A 243 18.65 19.87 -11.54
C GLU A 243 19.39 18.81 -12.39
N MET A 244 20.40 19.23 -13.16
CA MET A 244 21.34 18.31 -13.83
C MET A 244 22.02 17.37 -12.82
N ASN A 245 22.40 17.89 -11.64
CA ASN A 245 22.97 17.08 -10.56
C ASN A 245 22.01 16.00 -10.04
N ILE A 246 20.70 16.25 -10.02
CA ILE A 246 19.70 15.28 -9.53
C ILE A 246 19.50 14.16 -10.56
N LEU A 247 19.39 14.50 -11.84
CA LEU A 247 19.28 13.49 -12.91
C LEU A 247 20.54 12.64 -13.02
N GLU A 248 21.71 13.26 -12.97
CA GLU A 248 22.99 12.54 -12.99
C GLU A 248 23.13 11.61 -11.78
N LYS A 249 22.76 12.08 -10.58
CA LYS A 249 22.69 11.25 -9.38
C LYS A 249 21.71 10.08 -9.60
N GLY A 250 20.48 10.35 -10.04
CA GLY A 250 19.49 9.30 -10.32
C GLY A 250 19.99 8.25 -11.33
N LEU A 251 20.67 8.69 -12.39
CA LEU A 251 21.26 7.79 -13.39
C LEU A 251 22.36 6.91 -12.77
N ARG A 252 23.25 7.50 -11.97
CA ARG A 252 24.30 6.76 -11.25
C ARG A 252 23.73 5.74 -10.27
N LEU A 253 22.64 6.06 -9.57
CA LEU A 253 21.97 5.13 -8.67
C LEU A 253 21.48 3.89 -9.42
N ILE A 254 20.77 4.09 -10.54
CA ILE A 254 20.22 2.99 -11.35
C ILE A 254 21.34 2.13 -11.94
N GLN A 255 22.41 2.77 -12.44
CA GLN A 255 23.59 2.06 -12.95
C GLN A 255 24.30 1.27 -11.85
N GLY A 256 24.43 1.85 -10.65
CA GLY A 256 24.96 1.17 -9.47
C GLY A 256 24.13 -0.05 -9.09
N MET A 257 22.80 0.08 -9.01
CA MET A 257 21.88 -1.04 -8.75
C MET A 257 22.11 -2.17 -9.76
N ARG A 258 22.15 -1.83 -11.05
CA ARG A 258 22.35 -2.81 -12.12
C ARG A 258 23.69 -3.52 -12.03
N MET A 259 24.79 -2.76 -11.91
CA MET A 259 26.14 -3.31 -11.84
C MET A 259 26.32 -4.29 -10.67
N ASN A 260 25.69 -4.00 -9.52
CA ASN A 260 25.81 -4.84 -8.33
C ASN A 260 24.87 -6.05 -8.34
N TRP A 261 23.70 -5.95 -8.99
CA TRP A 261 22.66 -7.00 -8.92
C TRP A 261 22.59 -7.90 -10.14
N GLU A 262 22.87 -7.40 -11.34
CA GLU A 262 22.78 -8.18 -12.58
C GLU A 262 23.65 -9.46 -12.55
N PRO A 263 24.92 -9.44 -12.09
CA PRO A 263 25.73 -10.66 -12.02
C PRO A 263 25.09 -11.74 -11.14
N LYS A 264 24.60 -11.35 -9.95
CA LYS A 264 23.96 -12.26 -8.98
C LYS A 264 22.68 -12.87 -9.56
N LEU A 265 21.85 -12.04 -10.18
CA LEU A 265 20.60 -12.48 -10.81
C LEU A 265 20.87 -13.45 -11.97
N MET A 266 21.85 -13.15 -12.81
CA MET A 266 22.20 -13.98 -13.97
C MET A 266 22.77 -15.34 -13.56
N GLU A 267 23.50 -15.41 -12.45
CA GLU A 267 23.95 -16.67 -11.86
C GLU A 267 22.77 -17.51 -11.36
N MET A 268 21.87 -16.91 -10.58
CA MET A 268 20.67 -17.58 -10.06
C MET A 268 19.73 -18.08 -11.16
N TRP A 269 19.67 -17.40 -12.30
CA TRP A 269 18.80 -17.78 -13.41
C TRP A 269 19.40 -18.85 -14.33
N ARG A 270 20.64 -19.29 -14.11
CA ARG A 270 21.22 -20.38 -14.91
C ARG A 270 20.43 -21.66 -14.68
N PRO A 271 20.05 -22.39 -15.74
CA PRO A 271 19.48 -23.72 -15.57
C PRO A 271 20.51 -24.62 -14.88
N ASN A 272 20.11 -25.34 -13.83
CA ASN A 272 20.95 -26.39 -13.24
C ASN A 272 21.35 -27.38 -14.34
N MET A 273 22.61 -27.39 -14.74
CA MET A 273 23.14 -28.47 -15.58
C MET A 273 23.19 -29.72 -14.69
N PRO A 274 22.62 -30.87 -15.10
CA PRO A 274 22.74 -32.09 -14.31
C PRO A 274 24.23 -32.43 -14.19
N ALA A 275 24.71 -32.54 -12.94
CA ALA A 275 26.04 -33.00 -12.65
C ALA A 275 26.21 -34.40 -13.27
N ASN A 276 27.00 -34.48 -14.34
CA ASN A 276 27.35 -35.74 -14.94
C ASN A 276 28.12 -36.57 -13.90
N ASN A 277 27.58 -37.74 -13.60
CA ASN A 277 28.20 -38.77 -12.78
C ASN A 277 29.66 -38.99 -13.20
N ALA A 278 30.58 -38.69 -12.30
CA ALA A 278 31.89 -39.33 -12.25
C ALA A 278 31.96 -40.10 -10.94
N MET A 279 32.09 -41.41 -11.07
CA MET A 279 32.16 -42.41 -10.01
C MET A 279 33.34 -42.19 -9.07
N ASP A 280 33.05 -42.43 -7.77
CA ASP A 280 33.81 -43.23 -6.82
C ASP A 280 35.12 -42.69 -6.22
N SER A 281 35.05 -42.31 -4.93
CA SER A 281 35.84 -42.96 -3.87
C SER A 281 35.30 -42.53 -2.51
N GLY A 282 34.89 -43.52 -1.72
CA GLY A 282 34.12 -43.33 -0.49
C GLY A 282 34.90 -42.83 0.73
N MET A 283 34.13 -42.36 1.71
CA MET A 283 34.18 -42.80 3.11
C MET A 283 32.97 -42.21 3.85
N ILE A 284 32.26 -43.05 4.61
CA ILE A 284 31.18 -42.65 5.51
C ILE A 284 31.78 -42.30 6.87
N GLN A 285 31.42 -41.12 7.40
CA GLN A 285 31.12 -40.78 8.80
C GLN A 285 30.94 -39.25 8.86
N SER A 286 30.09 -38.62 9.66
CA SER A 286 29.00 -38.99 10.56
C SER A 286 28.37 -37.67 11.03
N ASP A 287 27.10 -37.71 11.42
CA ASP A 287 26.25 -36.66 12.00
C ASP A 287 26.91 -35.45 12.68
N GLY A 288 26.36 -34.26 12.39
CA GLY A 288 26.44 -33.12 13.31
C GLY A 288 26.25 -31.75 12.68
N VAL A 289 25.09 -31.14 12.96
CA VAL A 289 24.91 -29.70 13.26
C VAL A 289 24.73 -28.72 12.08
N VAL A 290 23.44 -28.36 11.91
CA VAL A 290 22.86 -27.05 11.54
C VAL A 290 23.02 -26.58 10.08
N PRO A 291 21.91 -26.34 9.34
CA PRO A 291 21.97 -25.53 8.14
C PRO A 291 22.25 -24.08 8.57
N ASP A 292 23.40 -23.58 8.13
CA ASP A 292 23.78 -22.18 8.22
C ASP A 292 22.61 -21.35 7.67
N VAL A 293 21.89 -20.69 8.58
CA VAL A 293 20.91 -19.67 8.24
C VAL A 293 21.75 -18.52 7.71
N VAL A 294 21.84 -18.38 6.39
CA VAL A 294 22.35 -17.16 5.77
C VAL A 294 21.48 -16.03 6.30
N PRO A 295 22.01 -15.13 7.16
CA PRO A 295 21.22 -14.03 7.67
C PRO A 295 20.82 -13.16 6.47
N LEU A 296 19.59 -12.65 6.50
CA LEU A 296 19.03 -11.75 5.49
C LEU A 296 19.75 -10.38 5.40
N ASP A 297 20.93 -10.25 6.01
CA ASP A 297 21.86 -9.11 5.99
C ASP A 297 22.77 -9.10 4.73
N GLU A 298 22.65 -10.09 3.84
CA GLU A 298 23.53 -10.25 2.67
C GLU A 298 23.16 -9.40 1.43
N ILE A 299 22.28 -8.42 1.57
CA ILE A 299 22.29 -7.31 0.61
C ILE A 299 23.34 -6.34 1.13
N ASP A 300 24.52 -6.35 0.51
CA ASP A 300 25.49 -5.26 0.65
C ASP A 300 24.82 -3.98 0.11
N GLU A 301 24.02 -3.34 0.97
CA GLU A 301 23.34 -2.06 0.74
C GLU A 301 24.25 -0.91 1.18
N ALA A 302 25.47 -1.18 1.66
CA ALA A 302 26.39 -0.15 2.13
C ALA A 302 26.67 0.87 1.01
N TRP A 303 26.94 0.39 -0.21
CA TRP A 303 27.10 1.26 -1.38
C TRP A 303 25.85 2.08 -1.70
N MET A 304 24.65 1.53 -1.42
CA MET A 304 23.38 2.23 -1.66
C MET A 304 23.14 3.30 -0.60
N MET A 305 23.43 3.00 0.66
CA MET A 305 23.31 3.93 1.77
C MET A 305 24.35 5.05 1.69
N ASP A 306 25.58 4.75 1.26
CA ASP A 306 26.60 5.75 0.95
C ASP A 306 26.15 6.68 -0.18
N PHE A 307 25.55 6.11 -1.22
CA PHE A 307 24.98 6.89 -2.31
C PHE A 307 23.83 7.80 -1.82
N LEU A 308 22.86 7.25 -1.08
CA LEU A 308 21.72 8.00 -0.53
C LEU A 308 22.17 9.07 0.46
N GLY A 309 23.24 8.82 1.23
CA GLY A 309 23.85 9.79 2.14
C GLY A 309 24.62 10.92 1.41
N SER A 310 24.94 10.72 0.13
CA SER A 310 25.61 11.71 -0.74
C SER A 310 24.65 12.56 -1.59
N LEU A 311 23.34 12.28 -1.54
CA LEU A 311 22.28 13.03 -2.24
C LEU A 311 22.11 14.44 -1.66
#